data_AF-K5DKD6-F1
#
_entry.id   AF-K5DKD6-F1
#
_cell.length_a   1.000
_cell.length_b   1.000
_cell.length_c   1.000
_cell.angle_alpha   90.00
_cell.angle_beta   90.00
_cell.angle_gamma   90.00
#
_symmetry.space_group_name_H-M   'P 1'
#
loop_
_entity.id
_entity.type
_entity.pdbx_description
1 polymer ?
#
loop_
_entity_poly.entity_id
_entity_poly.type
_entity_poly.pdbx_seq_one_letter_code
_entity_poly.pdbx_strand_id
1 'polypeptide(L)'
;MPPDHLYQLIIADDDQATQSNAEIARLVAAANEFELSQAASHLDDRQRNLFWCRISDRIRSTGTMAMLETGAMLTLFEYTTTFESRGELVETMSAETGISRPQIYRTQDAFRCFGRELLLDPSTAGRCTCEALKILSGASVDQSARDAAFGALRSDSSYRLTIKEAKRLCRKHSPDSGSKPDQAGGKPPSSKNADVLWRFRNPNLSIVVQRSKSADSIDHDAILIALEEALVAYRNETIASHSTNLVA
;
A
#
# COMPACT_ATOMS: atom_id res chain seq x y z
N MET A 1 19.05 18.56 1.74
CA MET A 1 18.34 19.02 2.95
C MET A 1 18.26 17.82 3.88
N PRO A 2 18.55 17.94 5.19
CA PRO A 2 18.40 16.84 6.13
C PRO A 2 16.95 16.33 6.15
N PRO A 3 16.70 15.01 6.22
CA PRO A 3 15.36 14.43 6.36
C PRO A 3 14.59 15.00 7.57
N ASP A 4 15.32 15.42 8.61
CA ASP A 4 14.81 15.96 9.87
C ASP A 4 13.87 17.17 9.70
N HIS A 5 13.96 17.88 8.58
CA HIS A 5 13.11 19.04 8.29
C HIS A 5 11.91 18.74 7.38
N LEU A 6 11.76 17.52 6.89
CA LEU A 6 10.74 17.17 5.90
C LEU A 6 9.32 17.36 6.44
N TYR A 7 9.05 16.93 7.68
CA TYR A 7 7.76 17.11 8.34
C TYR A 7 7.50 18.58 8.65
N GLN A 8 8.51 19.31 9.12
CA GLN A 8 8.40 20.74 9.43
C GLN A 8 8.12 21.59 8.18
N LEU A 9 8.71 21.20 7.04
CA LEU A 9 8.45 21.83 5.75
C LEU A 9 6.98 21.70 5.32
N ILE A 10 6.35 20.55 5.60
CA ILE A 10 4.92 20.34 5.30
C ILE A 10 4.03 21.08 6.30
N ILE A 11 4.41 21.11 7.57
CA ILE A 11 3.68 21.84 8.62
C ILE A 11 3.69 23.35 8.37
N ALA A 12 4.83 23.90 7.95
CA ALA A 12 5.01 25.35 7.75
C ALA A 12 4.42 25.89 6.43
N ASP A 13 4.06 25.01 5.49
CA ASP A 13 3.54 25.43 4.18
C ASP A 13 2.01 25.63 4.24
N ASP A 14 1.62 26.77 4.82
CA ASP A 14 0.23 27.09 5.14
C ASP A 14 -0.72 27.13 3.93
N ASP A 15 -0.22 27.49 2.76
CA ASP A 15 -1.01 27.67 1.52
C ASP A 15 -0.63 26.70 0.40
N GLN A 16 0.19 25.68 0.68
CA GLN A 16 0.85 24.85 -0.37
C GLN A 16 1.64 25.67 -1.40
N ALA A 17 1.93 26.94 -1.09
CA ALA A 17 2.49 27.91 -2.00
C ALA A 17 4.01 27.76 -2.13
N THR A 18 4.64 27.14 -1.14
CA THR A 18 6.09 27.17 -0.99
C THR A 18 6.75 25.92 -1.58
N GLN A 19 6.09 24.77 -1.45
CA GLN A 19 6.70 23.48 -1.76
C GLN A 19 5.77 22.59 -2.59
N SER A 20 6.23 22.24 -3.79
CA SER A 20 5.49 21.36 -4.70
C SER A 20 5.47 19.92 -4.19
N ASN A 21 4.37 19.21 -4.43
CA ASN A 21 4.26 17.78 -4.08
C ASN A 21 5.38 16.94 -4.73
N ALA A 22 5.79 17.30 -5.94
CA ALA A 22 6.90 16.66 -6.64
C ALA A 22 8.26 16.83 -5.93
N GLU A 23 8.50 17.95 -5.24
CA GLU A 23 9.72 18.18 -4.48
C GLU A 23 9.72 17.36 -3.18
N ILE A 24 8.60 17.41 -2.45
CA ILE A 24 8.42 16.59 -1.24
C ILE A 24 8.58 15.11 -1.57
N ALA A 25 7.92 14.62 -2.63
CA ALA A 25 8.00 13.22 -3.03
C ALA A 25 9.44 12.78 -3.38
N ARG A 26 10.23 13.65 -4.01
CA ARG A 26 11.65 13.40 -4.28
C ARG A 26 12.49 13.34 -3.00
N LEU A 27 12.21 14.19 -2.02
CA LEU A 27 12.86 14.13 -0.71
C LEU A 27 12.52 12.83 0.05
N VAL A 28 11.24 12.42 0.03
CA VAL A 28 10.82 11.13 0.62
C VAL A 28 11.53 9.96 -0.07
N ALA A 29 11.61 9.98 -1.40
CA ALA A 29 12.26 8.92 -2.16
C ALA A 29 13.78 8.81 -1.87
N ALA A 30 14.43 9.96 -1.61
CA ALA A 30 15.84 10.02 -1.25
C ALA A 30 16.13 9.61 0.20
N ALA A 31 15.15 9.76 1.09
CA ALA A 31 15.27 9.35 2.50
C ALA A 31 15.18 7.83 2.66
N ASN A 32 15.77 7.32 3.75
CA ASN A 32 15.56 5.95 4.20
C ASN A 32 14.50 5.87 5.32
N GLU A 33 13.99 4.67 5.58
CA GLU A 33 12.91 4.45 6.55
C GLU A 33 13.28 4.89 7.98
N PHE A 34 14.55 4.74 8.37
CA PHE A 34 15.04 5.14 9.68
C PHE A 34 15.01 6.66 9.84
N GLU A 35 15.46 7.40 8.83
CA GLU A 35 15.44 8.86 8.80
C GLU A 35 14.00 9.40 8.89
N LEU A 36 13.08 8.81 8.12
CA LEU A 36 11.67 9.20 8.15
C LEU A 36 11.03 8.92 9.52
N SER A 37 11.28 7.74 10.09
CA SER A 37 10.78 7.37 11.41
C SER A 37 11.36 8.25 12.53
N GLN A 38 12.67 8.53 12.49
CA GLN A 38 13.32 9.40 13.45
C GLN A 38 12.75 10.82 13.39
N ALA A 39 12.63 11.39 12.19
CA ALA A 39 12.05 12.72 12.01
C ALA A 39 10.59 12.78 12.49
N ALA A 40 9.79 11.74 12.24
CA ALA A 40 8.42 11.65 12.75
C ALA A 40 8.34 11.58 14.29
N SER A 41 9.30 10.92 14.94
CA SER A 41 9.33 10.78 16.41
C SER A 41 9.53 12.10 17.16
N HIS A 42 10.04 13.13 16.47
CA HIS A 42 10.23 14.47 17.03
C HIS A 42 8.98 15.35 16.98
N LEU A 43 7.89 14.88 16.37
CA LEU A 43 6.63 15.63 16.29
C LEU A 43 5.81 15.46 17.58
N ASP A 44 5.39 16.59 18.15
CA ASP A 44 4.33 16.59 19.16
C ASP A 44 2.95 16.33 18.55
N ASP A 45 1.94 16.11 19.38
CA ASP A 45 0.57 15.79 18.91
C ASP A 45 -0.06 16.92 18.10
N ARG A 46 0.25 18.17 18.45
CA ARG A 46 -0.25 19.34 17.71
C ARG A 46 0.36 19.39 16.32
N GLN A 47 1.66 19.17 16.21
CA GLN A 47 2.40 19.13 14.95
C GLN A 47 1.94 17.96 14.08
N ARG A 48 1.68 16.80 14.66
CA ARG A 48 1.09 15.66 13.94
C ARG A 48 -0.28 15.97 13.35
N ASN A 49 -1.18 16.55 14.15
CA ASN A 49 -2.51 16.93 13.67
C ASN A 49 -2.43 17.96 12.53
N LEU A 50 -1.58 18.99 12.67
CA LEU A 50 -1.35 19.95 11.59
C LEU A 50 -0.81 19.26 10.34
N PHE A 51 0.20 18.42 10.50
CA PHE A 51 0.78 17.64 9.42
C PHE A 51 -0.28 16.79 8.69
N TRP A 52 -1.17 16.12 9.42
CA TRP A 52 -2.25 15.30 8.84
C TRP A 52 -3.22 16.12 8.00
N CYS A 53 -3.68 17.28 8.51
CA CYS A 53 -4.52 18.19 7.73
C CYS A 53 -3.82 18.61 6.43
N ARG A 54 -2.54 19.01 6.52
CA ARG A 54 -1.75 19.46 5.36
C ARG A 54 -1.54 18.35 4.32
N ILE A 55 -1.34 17.11 4.76
CA ILE A 55 -1.24 15.96 3.86
C ILE A 55 -2.57 15.70 3.16
N SER A 56 -3.69 15.71 3.90
CA SER A 56 -5.03 15.51 3.31
C SER A 56 -5.33 16.53 2.21
N ASP A 57 -5.00 17.81 2.45
CA ASP A 57 -5.20 18.88 1.46
C ASP A 57 -4.37 18.72 0.18
N ARG A 58 -3.22 18.01 0.26
CA ARG A 58 -2.31 17.78 -0.88
C ARG A 58 -2.69 16.58 -1.73
N ILE A 59 -3.48 15.64 -1.19
CA ILE A 59 -3.86 14.39 -1.86
C ILE A 59 -5.09 14.65 -2.74
N ARG A 60 -4.92 15.30 -3.90
CA ARG A 60 -6.03 15.62 -4.82
C ARG A 60 -5.73 15.52 -6.32
N SER A 61 -4.72 14.76 -6.74
CA SER A 61 -4.27 14.75 -8.13
C SER A 61 -4.52 13.43 -8.86
N THR A 62 -4.62 13.51 -10.20
CA THR A 62 -4.81 12.35 -11.09
C THR A 62 -3.59 12.15 -11.98
N GLY A 63 -3.36 10.90 -12.40
CA GLY A 63 -2.21 10.52 -13.24
C GLY A 63 -1.08 9.84 -12.47
N THR A 64 -0.06 9.37 -13.20
CA THR A 64 0.97 8.48 -12.64
C THR A 64 1.93 9.22 -11.71
N MET A 65 2.39 10.40 -12.08
CA MET A 65 3.25 11.24 -11.21
C MET A 65 2.50 11.63 -9.92
N ALA A 66 1.27 12.13 -10.08
CA ALA A 66 0.36 12.42 -8.99
C ALA A 66 0.15 11.24 -8.02
N MET A 67 0.00 10.02 -8.56
CA MET A 67 -0.12 8.80 -7.76
C MET A 67 1.17 8.49 -6.98
N LEU A 68 2.35 8.64 -7.61
CA LEU A 68 3.63 8.44 -6.93
C LEU A 68 3.86 9.49 -5.84
N GLU A 69 3.53 10.76 -6.11
CA GLU A 69 3.56 11.84 -5.11
C GLU A 69 2.62 11.55 -3.95
N THR A 70 1.40 11.11 -4.23
CA THR A 70 0.42 10.68 -3.22
C THR A 70 0.97 9.53 -2.38
N GLY A 71 1.59 8.53 -3.00
CA GLY A 71 2.22 7.41 -2.29
C GLY A 71 3.36 7.86 -1.37
N ALA A 72 4.12 8.87 -1.76
CA ALA A 72 5.14 9.49 -0.91
C ALA A 72 4.53 10.15 0.34
N MET A 73 3.47 10.93 0.15
CA MET A 73 2.74 11.59 1.26
C MET A 73 2.13 10.56 2.21
N LEU A 74 1.50 9.51 1.68
CA LEU A 74 0.95 8.41 2.47
C LEU A 74 2.05 7.65 3.23
N THR A 75 3.26 7.54 2.66
CA THR A 75 4.41 6.94 3.35
C THR A 75 4.84 7.79 4.55
N LEU A 76 4.88 9.12 4.40
CA LEU A 76 5.17 10.01 5.53
C LEU A 76 4.10 9.92 6.62
N PHE A 77 2.83 9.84 6.22
CA PHE A 77 1.71 9.68 7.14
C PHE A 77 1.90 8.44 8.02
N GLU A 78 2.19 7.28 7.44
CA GLU A 78 2.42 6.02 8.16
C GLU A 78 3.48 6.12 9.27
N TYR A 79 4.56 6.88 9.07
CA TYR A 79 5.59 7.03 10.12
C TYR A 79 5.14 7.94 11.28
N THR A 80 4.13 8.78 11.09
CA THR A 80 3.57 9.61 12.18
C THR A 80 2.53 8.88 13.03
N THR A 81 2.08 7.72 12.57
CA THR A 81 1.04 6.91 13.22
C THR A 81 1.66 5.92 14.21
N THR A 82 2.10 6.39 15.39
CA THR A 82 2.69 5.52 16.43
C THR A 82 1.75 5.15 17.58
N PHE A 83 0.54 5.73 17.65
CA PHE A 83 -0.31 5.65 18.85
C PHE A 83 -1.74 5.11 18.66
N GLU A 84 -2.31 5.13 17.45
CA GLU A 84 -3.59 4.47 17.17
C GLU A 84 -3.38 3.15 16.43
N SER A 85 -4.40 2.28 16.41
CA SER A 85 -4.33 1.12 15.53
C SER A 85 -4.22 1.62 14.09
N ARG A 86 -3.24 1.12 13.33
CA ARG A 86 -3.00 1.49 11.92
C ARG A 86 -4.29 1.51 11.08
N GLY A 87 -5.26 0.65 11.42
CA GLY A 87 -6.59 0.61 10.81
C GLY A 87 -7.39 1.89 11.01
N GLU A 88 -7.54 2.40 12.24
CA GLU A 88 -8.35 3.59 12.56
C GLU A 88 -7.84 4.85 11.84
N LEU A 89 -6.52 4.99 11.70
CA LEU A 89 -5.91 6.11 11.00
C LEU A 89 -6.05 6.01 9.49
N VAL A 90 -6.00 4.81 8.93
CA VAL A 90 -6.28 4.60 7.51
C VAL A 90 -7.77 4.84 7.20
N GLU A 91 -8.68 4.50 8.12
CA GLU A 91 -10.10 4.85 8.00
C GLU A 91 -10.31 6.37 8.06
N THR A 92 -9.64 7.06 8.99
CA THR A 92 -9.67 8.53 9.07
C THR A 92 -9.13 9.17 7.79
N MET A 93 -7.97 8.72 7.30
CA MET A 93 -7.39 9.18 6.03
C MET A 93 -8.32 8.90 4.84
N SER A 94 -8.97 7.73 4.82
CA SER A 94 -9.95 7.36 3.79
C SER A 94 -11.19 8.28 3.83
N ALA A 95 -11.65 8.68 5.02
CA ALA A 95 -12.77 9.59 5.20
C ALA A 95 -12.43 11.01 4.74
N GLU A 96 -11.24 11.50 5.10
CA GLU A 96 -10.77 12.86 4.79
C GLU A 96 -10.41 13.04 3.31
N THR A 97 -9.73 12.06 2.70
CA THR A 97 -9.27 12.14 1.30
C THR A 97 -10.25 11.56 0.29
N GLY A 98 -11.21 10.75 0.74
CA GLY A 98 -12.09 9.97 -0.12
C GLY A 98 -11.39 8.82 -0.87
N ILE A 99 -10.10 8.58 -0.62
CA ILE A 99 -9.36 7.45 -1.21
C ILE A 99 -9.68 6.20 -0.41
N SER A 100 -10.22 5.18 -1.07
CA SER A 100 -10.50 3.92 -0.38
C SER A 100 -9.25 3.28 0.19
N ARG A 101 -9.41 2.63 1.35
CA ARG A 101 -8.33 1.91 2.03
C ARG A 101 -7.47 0.99 1.13
N PRO A 102 -8.04 0.16 0.23
CA PRO A 102 -7.22 -0.62 -0.71
C PRO A 102 -6.37 0.24 -1.66
N GLN A 103 -6.87 1.42 -2.06
CA GLN A 103 -6.15 2.33 -2.93
C GLN A 103 -5.01 3.04 -2.18
N ILE A 104 -5.17 3.33 -0.89
CA ILE A 104 -4.09 3.86 -0.03
C ILE A 104 -2.89 2.90 -0.05
N TYR A 105 -3.11 1.62 0.30
CA TYR A 105 -2.02 0.63 0.34
C TYR A 105 -1.38 0.41 -1.02
N ARG A 106 -2.17 0.19 -2.08
CA ARG A 106 -1.61 -0.02 -3.43
C ARG A 106 -0.82 1.18 -3.94
N THR A 107 -1.21 2.39 -3.54
CA THR A 107 -0.51 3.62 -3.91
C THR A 107 0.79 3.78 -3.14
N GLN A 108 0.81 3.46 -1.83
CA GLN A 108 2.04 3.37 -1.04
C GLN A 108 3.01 2.34 -1.62
N ASP A 109 2.54 1.14 -1.94
CA ASP A 109 3.40 0.08 -2.46
C ASP A 109 3.96 0.41 -3.84
N ALA A 110 3.15 1.04 -4.71
CA ALA A 110 3.62 1.55 -5.99
C ALA A 110 4.74 2.59 -5.81
N PHE A 111 4.60 3.52 -4.86
CA PHE A 111 5.65 4.47 -4.53
C PHE A 111 6.90 3.79 -3.96
N ARG A 112 6.78 2.84 -3.03
CA ARG A 112 7.93 2.12 -2.46
C ARG A 112 8.72 1.35 -3.51
N CYS A 113 8.02 0.69 -4.43
CA CYS A 113 8.65 -0.10 -5.48
C CYS A 113 9.25 0.75 -6.60
N PHE A 114 8.59 1.86 -6.97
CA PHE A 114 8.88 2.57 -8.22
C PHE A 114 9.20 4.05 -8.06
N GLY A 115 8.86 4.66 -6.92
CA GLY A 115 8.96 6.09 -6.68
C GLY A 115 10.37 6.63 -6.80
N ARG A 116 11.37 5.91 -6.29
CA ARG A 116 12.80 6.29 -6.41
C ARG A 116 13.25 6.49 -7.85
N GLU A 117 12.86 5.59 -8.74
CA GLU A 117 13.26 5.67 -10.14
C GLU A 117 12.38 6.63 -10.94
N LEU A 118 11.06 6.51 -10.79
CA LEU A 118 10.10 7.21 -11.65
C LEU A 118 9.94 8.70 -11.31
N LEU A 119 10.17 9.10 -10.06
CA LEU A 119 10.14 10.53 -9.70
C LEU A 119 11.32 11.32 -10.27
N LEU A 120 12.41 10.64 -10.62
CA LEU A 120 13.59 11.24 -11.26
C LEU A 120 13.54 11.15 -12.78
N ASP A 121 12.66 10.32 -13.34
CA ASP A 121 12.43 10.17 -14.78
C ASP A 121 10.93 10.33 -15.14
N PRO A 122 10.42 11.58 -15.21
CA PRO A 122 9.03 11.86 -15.54
C PRO A 122 8.61 11.34 -16.92
N SER A 123 9.57 11.25 -17.86
CA SER A 123 9.32 10.73 -19.21
C SER A 123 8.96 9.25 -19.16
N THR A 124 9.71 8.45 -18.40
CA THR A 124 9.37 7.05 -18.18
C THR A 124 8.10 6.89 -17.35
N ALA A 125 7.91 7.71 -16.31
CA ALA A 125 6.67 7.69 -15.53
C ALA A 125 5.42 7.97 -16.39
N GLY A 126 5.52 8.89 -17.35
CA GLY A 126 4.45 9.22 -18.29
C GLY A 126 4.08 8.09 -19.27
N ARG A 127 4.92 7.04 -19.36
CA ARG A 127 4.66 5.84 -20.18
C ARG A 127 4.04 4.70 -19.38
N CYS A 128 3.83 4.89 -18.09
CA CYS A 128 3.21 3.93 -17.19
C CYS A 128 1.80 4.38 -16.84
N THR A 129 0.85 3.45 -16.78
CA THR A 129 -0.46 3.71 -16.18
C THR A 129 -0.41 3.44 -14.68
N CYS A 130 -1.12 4.22 -13.84
CA CYS A 130 -1.15 4.03 -12.39
C CYS A 130 -1.48 2.58 -11.99
N GLU A 131 -2.52 2.01 -12.61
CA GLU A 131 -2.98 0.65 -12.31
C GLU A 131 -1.94 -0.43 -12.68
N ALA A 132 -1.09 -0.18 -13.68
CA ALA A 132 -0.04 -1.12 -14.03
C ALA A 132 1.06 -1.17 -12.95
N LEU A 133 1.43 -0.01 -12.41
CA LEU A 133 2.36 0.09 -11.28
C LEU A 133 1.77 -0.57 -10.04
N LYS A 134 0.51 -0.28 -9.69
CA LYS A 134 -0.18 -0.91 -8.55
C LYS A 134 -0.25 -2.44 -8.66
N ILE A 135 -0.44 -2.98 -9.86
CA ILE A 135 -0.40 -4.44 -10.09
C ILE A 135 1.00 -4.98 -9.83
N LEU A 136 2.04 -4.35 -10.39
CA LEU A 136 3.41 -4.84 -10.27
C LEU A 136 4.01 -4.66 -8.87
N SER A 137 3.48 -3.74 -8.06
CA SER A 137 3.90 -3.54 -6.67
C SER A 137 3.27 -4.52 -5.68
N GLY A 138 2.32 -5.35 -6.12
CA GLY A 138 1.66 -6.32 -5.23
C GLY A 138 2.68 -7.25 -4.54
N ALA A 139 2.38 -7.64 -3.30
CA ALA A 139 3.29 -8.43 -2.46
C ALA A 139 3.62 -9.81 -3.05
N SER A 140 2.70 -10.37 -3.84
CA SER A 140 2.86 -11.66 -4.53
C SER A 140 3.60 -11.57 -5.87
N VAL A 141 3.97 -10.37 -6.33
CA VAL A 141 4.64 -10.18 -7.62
C VAL A 141 6.14 -10.32 -7.45
N ASP A 142 6.71 -11.28 -8.19
CA ASP A 142 8.15 -11.55 -8.22
C ASP A 142 8.96 -10.33 -8.71
N GLN A 143 10.13 -10.11 -8.10
CA GLN A 143 11.02 -9.00 -8.45
C GLN A 143 11.41 -9.03 -9.94
N SER A 144 11.55 -10.22 -10.54
CA SER A 144 11.88 -10.38 -11.96
C SER A 144 10.81 -9.77 -12.89
N ALA A 145 9.53 -9.75 -12.48
CA ALA A 145 8.47 -9.11 -13.25
C ALA A 145 8.63 -7.59 -13.26
N ARG A 146 9.06 -7.02 -12.13
CA ARG A 146 9.31 -5.58 -11.96
C ARG A 146 10.54 -5.16 -12.77
N ASP A 147 11.62 -5.94 -12.67
CA ASP A 147 12.86 -5.71 -13.42
C ASP A 147 12.63 -5.81 -14.92
N ALA A 148 11.83 -6.78 -15.38
CA ALA A 148 11.46 -6.93 -16.78
C ALA A 148 10.63 -5.74 -17.30
N ALA A 149 9.73 -5.19 -16.47
CA ALA A 149 8.96 -3.99 -16.82
C ALA A 149 9.89 -2.78 -17.05
N PHE A 150 10.81 -2.55 -16.12
CA PHE A 150 11.80 -1.46 -16.25
C PHE A 150 12.78 -1.68 -17.39
N GLY A 151 13.26 -2.90 -17.58
CA GLY A 151 14.12 -3.26 -18.70
C GLY A 151 13.46 -2.91 -20.03
N ALA A 152 12.17 -3.23 -20.20
CA ALA A 152 11.40 -2.86 -21.39
C ALA A 152 11.23 -1.34 -21.55
N LEU A 153 10.87 -0.63 -20.47
CA LEU A 153 10.74 0.82 -20.48
C LEU A 153 12.04 1.54 -20.85
N ARG A 154 13.19 1.05 -20.37
CA ARG A 154 14.52 1.63 -20.66
C ARG A 154 15.01 1.29 -22.07
N SER A 155 14.72 0.08 -22.55
CA SER A 155 15.22 -0.39 -23.85
C SER A 155 14.43 0.15 -25.04
N ASP A 156 13.13 0.42 -24.85
CA ASP A 156 12.24 0.86 -25.93
C ASP A 156 11.44 2.10 -25.49
N SER A 157 11.72 3.24 -26.11
CA SER A 157 11.03 4.51 -25.87
C SER A 157 9.54 4.48 -26.26
N SER A 158 9.17 3.60 -27.18
CA SER A 158 7.79 3.40 -27.62
C SER A 158 6.99 2.49 -26.68
N TYR A 159 7.68 1.69 -25.86
CA TYR A 159 7.04 0.81 -24.89
C TYR A 159 6.15 1.59 -23.91
N ARG A 160 5.01 1.01 -23.58
CA ARG A 160 4.01 1.55 -22.64
C ARG A 160 3.66 0.47 -21.63
N LEU A 161 3.84 0.78 -20.36
CA LEU A 161 3.48 -0.12 -19.28
C LEU A 161 1.98 0.02 -18.95
N THR A 162 1.18 -0.78 -19.65
CA THR A 162 -0.28 -0.84 -19.50
C THR A 162 -0.69 -1.94 -18.51
N ILE A 163 -1.95 -1.93 -18.09
CA ILE A 163 -2.56 -2.99 -17.25
C ILE A 163 -2.37 -4.38 -17.88
N LYS A 164 -2.53 -4.50 -19.21
CA LYS A 164 -2.38 -5.77 -19.92
C LYS A 164 -0.94 -6.28 -19.84
N GLU A 165 0.03 -5.39 -20.01
CA GLU A 165 1.44 -5.73 -19.93
C GLU A 165 1.86 -6.11 -18.51
N ALA A 166 1.44 -5.35 -17.49
CA ALA A 166 1.67 -5.71 -16.09
C ALA A 166 1.17 -7.12 -15.78
N LYS A 167 -0.09 -7.43 -16.14
CA LYS A 167 -0.66 -8.78 -15.95
C LYS A 167 0.11 -9.87 -16.72
N ARG A 168 0.60 -9.57 -17.93
CA ARG A 168 1.41 -10.50 -18.72
C ARG A 168 2.75 -10.80 -18.03
N LEU A 169 3.41 -9.77 -17.50
CA LEU A 169 4.67 -9.91 -16.76
C LEU A 169 4.48 -10.72 -15.47
N CYS A 170 3.46 -10.42 -14.66
CA CYS A 170 3.14 -11.20 -13.47
C CYS A 170 2.93 -12.68 -13.79
N ARG A 171 2.19 -13.01 -14.87
CA ARG A 171 1.97 -14.41 -15.28
C ARG A 171 3.25 -15.10 -15.76
N LYS A 172 4.08 -14.40 -16.51
CA LYS A 172 5.33 -14.93 -17.06
C LYS A 172 6.33 -15.30 -15.95
N HIS A 173 6.35 -14.54 -14.87
CA HIS A 173 7.30 -14.68 -13.77
C HIS A 173 6.66 -15.31 -12.51
N SER A 174 5.44 -15.83 -12.61
CA SER A 174 4.81 -16.55 -11.50
C SER A 174 5.45 -17.95 -11.37
N PRO A 175 5.80 -18.38 -10.15
CA PRO A 175 6.48 -19.66 -9.89
C PRO A 175 5.70 -20.89 -10.38
N ASP A 176 4.39 -20.78 -10.65
CA ASP A 176 3.51 -21.88 -11.08
C ASP A 176 3.27 -21.99 -12.60
N SER A 177 3.97 -21.21 -13.43
CA SER A 177 3.77 -21.27 -14.90
C SER A 177 4.29 -22.55 -15.57
N GLY A 178 4.81 -23.50 -14.79
CA GLY A 178 5.33 -24.79 -15.22
C GLY A 178 4.54 -26.01 -14.74
N SER A 179 3.21 -25.98 -14.72
CA SER A 179 2.37 -27.21 -14.66
C SER A 179 0.96 -26.91 -15.12
N LYS A 180 0.60 -27.33 -16.34
CA LYS A 180 -0.82 -27.48 -16.71
C LYS A 180 -1.33 -28.76 -16.06
N PRO A 181 -2.28 -28.74 -15.12
CA PRO A 181 -3.10 -29.92 -14.87
C PRO A 181 -4.10 -30.04 -16.02
N ASP A 182 -4.15 -31.21 -16.63
CA ASP A 182 -5.17 -31.59 -17.61
C ASP A 182 -6.57 -31.29 -17.06
N GLN A 183 -7.32 -30.49 -17.82
CA GLN A 183 -8.75 -30.27 -17.57
C GLN A 183 -9.52 -31.53 -17.99
N ALA A 184 -9.65 -32.49 -17.08
CA ALA A 184 -10.74 -33.44 -17.10
C ALA A 184 -11.90 -32.85 -16.29
N GLY A 185 -13.08 -32.78 -16.92
CA GLY A 185 -14.25 -32.08 -16.43
C GLY A 185 -14.82 -32.61 -15.12
N GLY A 186 -15.46 -31.69 -14.39
CA GLY A 186 -16.31 -32.00 -13.26
C GLY A 186 -16.74 -30.71 -12.58
N LYS A 187 -17.97 -30.24 -12.84
CA LYS A 187 -18.61 -29.23 -12.00
C LYS A 187 -18.75 -29.82 -10.59
N PRO A 188 -18.17 -29.22 -9.54
CA PRO A 188 -18.47 -29.67 -8.19
C PRO A 188 -19.89 -29.21 -7.80
N PRO A 189 -20.59 -29.98 -6.96
CA PRO A 189 -21.96 -29.71 -6.58
C PRO A 189 -22.05 -28.42 -5.75
N SER A 190 -23.10 -27.65 -6.04
CA SER A 190 -23.54 -26.48 -5.27
C SER A 190 -23.80 -26.86 -3.82
N SER A 191 -22.80 -26.68 -2.95
CA SER A 191 -23.00 -26.65 -1.50
C SER A 191 -23.13 -25.19 -1.06
N LYS A 192 -23.98 -24.94 -0.05
CA LYS A 192 -24.24 -23.62 0.57
C LYS A 192 -23.01 -22.97 1.26
N ASN A 193 -21.79 -23.45 0.96
CA ASN A 193 -20.51 -22.92 1.41
C ASN A 193 -19.78 -22.10 0.33
N ALA A 194 -20.43 -21.76 -0.79
CA ALA A 194 -19.81 -21.03 -1.90
C ALA A 194 -19.19 -19.67 -1.52
N ASP A 195 -19.58 -19.12 -0.37
CA ASP A 195 -19.07 -17.85 0.15
C ASP A 195 -17.83 -18.00 1.06
N VAL A 196 -17.45 -19.20 1.49
CA VAL A 196 -16.28 -19.40 2.36
C VAL A 196 -15.06 -19.76 1.51
N LEU A 197 -14.09 -18.86 1.43
CA LEU A 197 -12.83 -19.04 0.70
C LEU A 197 -11.87 -19.95 1.46
N TRP A 198 -11.80 -19.78 2.78
CA TRP A 198 -10.85 -20.49 3.62
C TRP A 198 -11.30 -20.43 5.09
N ARG A 199 -10.95 -21.46 5.87
CA ARG A 199 -11.27 -21.54 7.30
C ARG A 199 -10.13 -22.19 8.06
N PHE A 200 -9.77 -21.59 9.19
CA PHE A 200 -8.87 -22.18 10.18
C PHE A 200 -9.55 -22.20 11.55
N ARG A 201 -9.36 -23.29 12.29
CA ARG A 201 -9.95 -23.44 13.64
C ARG A 201 -8.99 -24.18 14.54
N ASN A 202 -8.72 -23.59 15.71
CA ASN A 202 -8.09 -24.25 16.85
C ASN A 202 -8.96 -23.99 18.10
N PRO A 203 -8.62 -24.54 19.28
CA PRO A 203 -9.42 -24.36 20.51
C PRO A 203 -9.64 -22.90 20.94
N ASN A 204 -8.73 -21.99 20.55
CA ASN A 204 -8.71 -20.60 21.03
C ASN A 204 -8.99 -19.56 19.93
N LEU A 205 -9.12 -19.98 18.67
CA LEU A 205 -9.21 -19.09 17.51
C LEU A 205 -9.96 -19.75 16.36
N SER A 206 -10.89 -19.03 15.75
CA SER A 206 -11.61 -19.43 14.54
C SER A 206 -11.54 -18.31 13.51
N ILE A 207 -10.85 -18.55 12.40
CA ILE A 207 -10.72 -17.61 11.28
C ILE A 207 -11.57 -18.13 10.12
N VAL A 208 -12.42 -17.28 9.57
CA VAL A 208 -13.22 -17.60 8.38
C VAL A 208 -13.06 -16.48 7.36
N VAL A 209 -12.45 -16.78 6.21
CA VAL A 209 -12.34 -15.86 5.09
C VAL A 209 -13.54 -16.09 4.19
N GLN A 210 -14.36 -15.05 4.00
CA GLN A 210 -15.58 -15.11 3.20
C GLN A 210 -15.51 -14.12 2.04
N ARG A 211 -16.13 -14.48 0.90
CA ARG A 211 -16.37 -13.54 -0.19
C ARG A 211 -17.43 -12.55 0.26
N SER A 212 -17.10 -11.25 0.27
CA SER A 212 -18.17 -10.26 0.18
C SER A 212 -18.76 -10.34 -1.24
N LYS A 213 -20.09 -10.27 -1.33
CA LYS A 213 -20.83 -10.60 -2.55
C LYS A 213 -20.28 -9.86 -3.78
N SER A 214 -20.26 -10.55 -4.92
CA SER A 214 -20.03 -10.02 -6.29
C SER A 214 -18.62 -9.55 -6.69
N ALA A 215 -17.56 -9.90 -5.96
CA ALA A 215 -16.20 -9.70 -6.46
C ALA A 215 -15.76 -10.87 -7.37
N ASP A 216 -15.57 -10.62 -8.66
CA ASP A 216 -15.03 -11.59 -9.64
C ASP A 216 -13.55 -11.94 -9.37
N SER A 217 -12.86 -11.15 -8.55
CA SER A 217 -11.46 -11.35 -8.17
C SER A 217 -11.29 -11.36 -6.66
N ILE A 218 -10.54 -12.36 -6.16
CA ILE A 218 -10.11 -12.43 -4.76
C ILE A 218 -8.94 -11.47 -4.57
N ASP A 219 -9.12 -10.46 -3.72
CA ASP A 219 -8.05 -9.55 -3.30
C ASP A 219 -7.25 -10.20 -2.17
N HIS A 220 -6.14 -10.84 -2.52
CA HIS A 220 -5.30 -11.59 -1.58
C HIS A 220 -4.56 -10.65 -0.62
N ASP A 221 -4.21 -9.45 -1.05
CA ASP A 221 -3.52 -8.46 -0.21
C ASP A 221 -4.47 -7.93 0.86
N ALA A 222 -5.73 -7.65 0.51
CA ALA A 222 -6.75 -7.28 1.48
C ALA A 222 -7.02 -8.39 2.52
N ILE A 223 -6.95 -9.67 2.11
CA ILE A 223 -7.09 -10.81 3.03
C ILE A 223 -5.91 -10.87 4.00
N LEU A 224 -4.67 -10.73 3.52
CA LEU A 224 -3.47 -10.77 4.36
C LEU A 224 -3.48 -9.64 5.40
N ILE A 225 -3.80 -8.41 4.98
CA ILE A 225 -3.90 -7.25 5.87
C ILE A 225 -4.98 -7.48 6.95
N ALA A 226 -6.16 -7.97 6.57
CA ALA A 226 -7.22 -8.26 7.53
C ALA A 226 -6.83 -9.35 8.55
N LEU A 227 -6.02 -10.33 8.13
CA LEU A 227 -5.49 -11.37 9.02
C LEU A 227 -4.43 -10.82 9.97
N GLU A 228 -3.53 -9.95 9.50
CA GLU A 228 -2.53 -9.29 10.34
C GLU A 228 -3.18 -8.43 11.42
N GLU A 229 -4.23 -7.68 11.06
CA GLU A 229 -4.99 -6.87 12.03
C GLU A 229 -5.74 -7.72 13.04
N ALA A 230 -6.38 -8.80 12.60
CA ALA A 230 -7.03 -9.75 13.50
C ALA A 230 -6.02 -10.37 14.49
N LEU A 231 -4.79 -10.63 14.05
CA LEU A 231 -3.71 -11.12 14.90
C LEU A 231 -3.24 -10.07 15.91
N VAL A 232 -3.12 -8.81 15.50
CA VAL A 232 -2.77 -7.70 16.41
C VAL A 232 -3.87 -7.50 17.46
N ALA A 233 -5.14 -7.48 17.06
CA ALA A 233 -6.27 -7.36 17.97
C ALA A 233 -6.30 -8.51 18.98
N TYR A 234 -6.15 -9.75 18.51
CA TYR A 234 -6.08 -10.93 19.38
C TYR A 234 -4.91 -10.87 20.38
N ARG A 235 -3.73 -10.42 19.93
CA ARG A 235 -2.56 -10.24 20.83
C ARG A 235 -2.85 -9.22 21.91
N ASN A 236 -3.46 -8.08 21.55
CA ASN A 236 -3.80 -7.02 22.50
C ASN A 236 -4.84 -7.48 23.53
N GLU A 237 -5.87 -8.21 23.11
CA GLU A 237 -6.87 -8.80 24.01
C GLU A 237 -6.25 -9.87 24.94
N THR A 238 -5.31 -10.67 24.43
CA THR A 238 -4.62 -11.71 25.22
C THR A 238 -3.70 -11.08 26.28
N ILE A 239 -2.99 -9.99 25.93
CA ILE A 239 -2.13 -9.23 26.86
C ILE A 239 -2.98 -8.52 27.92
N ALA A 240 -4.10 -7.92 27.54
CA ALA A 240 -5.04 -7.31 28.47
C ALA A 240 -5.60 -8.36 29.46
N SER A 241 -5.99 -9.54 28.97
CA SER A 241 -6.51 -10.63 29.78
C SER A 241 -5.48 -11.24 30.75
N HIS A 242 -4.20 -11.27 30.37
CA HIS A 242 -3.12 -11.72 31.27
C HIS A 242 -2.75 -10.67 32.32
N SER A 243 -2.88 -9.38 31.99
CA SER A 243 -2.61 -8.28 32.92
C SER A 243 -3.66 -8.19 34.03
N THR A 244 -4.92 -8.52 33.74
CA THR A 244 -6.01 -8.54 34.73
C THR A 244 -5.89 -9.70 35.73
N ASN A 245 -5.27 -10.82 35.34
CA ASN A 245 -5.05 -11.98 36.22
C ASN A 245 -3.81 -11.85 37.13
N LEU A 246 -2.99 -10.82 36.97
CA LEU A 246 -1.83 -10.53 37.83
C LEU A 246 -2.14 -9.49 38.92
N VAL A 247 -3.35 -8.93 38.93
CA VAL A 247 -3.82 -7.91 39.89
C VAL A 247 -4.95 -8.45 40.80
N ALA A 248 -5.29 -9.74 40.69
CA ALA A 248 -6.19 -10.46 41.59
C ALA A 248 -5.40 -11.43 42.47
#